data_AF-A0A1M6CXD9-F1
#
_entry.id   AF-A0A1M6CXD9-F1
#
_cell.length_a   1.000
_cell.length_b   1.000
_cell.length_c   1.000
_cell.angle_alpha   90.00
_cell.angle_beta   90.00
_cell.angle_gamma   90.00
#
_symmetry.space_group_name_H-M   'P 1'
#
loop_
_entity.id
_entity.type
_entity.pdbx_description
1 polymer ?
#
loop_
_entity_poly.entity_id
_entity_poly.type
_entity_poly.pdbx_seq_one_letter_code
_entity_poly.pdbx_strand_id
1 'polypeptide(L)'
;MVRKTSLAAVLLLLLGVSLALGATITLFQASFDGTNVRVDWEVTNEAGVDSYEIWRKANNEPSFGRLTTVAPTAQRRYQFLDTNVYRGVAGTTSGGPFTYRLTVRTTTGDQNYTTVLNPTPSAVQRSWGSIKSMFR
;
A
#
# COMPACT_ATOMS: atom_id res chain seq x y z
N MET A 1 -36.21 -13.12 -41.50
CA MET A 1 -35.65 -11.87 -40.93
C MET A 1 -35.06 -12.02 -39.52
N VAL A 2 -35.51 -12.99 -38.70
CA VAL A 2 -35.10 -13.18 -37.28
C VAL A 2 -33.61 -13.54 -37.06
N ARG A 3 -32.95 -14.21 -38.02
CA ARG A 3 -31.54 -14.64 -37.85
C ARG A 3 -30.54 -13.49 -37.74
N LYS A 4 -30.79 -12.35 -38.41
CA LYS A 4 -29.88 -11.20 -38.39
C LYS A 4 -30.00 -10.39 -37.09
N THR A 5 -31.21 -10.30 -36.52
CA THR A 5 -31.45 -9.63 -35.23
C THR A 5 -30.90 -10.43 -34.06
N SER A 6 -30.94 -11.77 -34.12
CA SER A 6 -30.31 -12.63 -33.10
C SER A 6 -28.78 -12.53 -33.13
N LEU A 7 -28.15 -12.46 -34.32
CA LEU A 7 -26.70 -12.25 -34.41
C LEU A 7 -26.28 -10.88 -33.86
N ALA A 8 -27.04 -9.82 -34.16
CA ALA A 8 -26.78 -8.49 -33.64
C ALA A 8 -26.93 -8.42 -32.11
N ALA A 9 -27.94 -9.11 -31.55
CA ALA A 9 -28.15 -9.18 -30.10
C ALA A 9 -27.02 -9.95 -29.38
N VAL A 10 -26.52 -11.04 -29.97
CA VAL A 10 -25.36 -11.79 -29.43
C VAL A 10 -24.09 -10.95 -29.49
N LEU A 11 -23.87 -10.20 -30.58
CA LEU A 11 -22.72 -9.31 -30.72
C LEU A 11 -22.75 -8.14 -29.72
N LEU A 12 -23.93 -7.57 -29.46
CA LEU A 12 -24.13 -6.54 -28.42
C LEU A 12 -23.91 -7.07 -27.00
N LEU A 13 -24.27 -8.34 -26.74
CA LEU A 13 -24.02 -9.00 -25.46
C LEU A 13 -22.51 -9.25 -25.24
N LEU A 14 -21.78 -9.58 -26.31
CA LEU A 14 -20.32 -9.80 -26.28
C LEU A 14 -19.51 -8.50 -26.12
N LEU A 15 -20.04 -7.37 -26.60
CA LEU A 15 -19.42 -6.04 -26.43
C LEU A 15 -19.50 -5.50 -24.98
N GLY A 16 -20.33 -6.11 -24.12
CA GLY A 16 -20.54 -5.67 -22.74
C GLY A 16 -19.51 -6.18 -21.72
N VAL A 17 -18.60 -7.07 -22.11
CA VAL A 17 -17.57 -7.60 -21.19
C VAL A 17 -16.31 -6.76 -21.33
N SER A 18 -16.35 -5.52 -20.81
CA SER A 18 -15.11 -4.83 -20.47
C SER A 18 -14.52 -5.57 -19.26
N LEU A 19 -13.58 -6.48 -19.52
CA LEU A 19 -12.75 -7.06 -18.47
C LEU A 19 -12.08 -5.88 -17.75
N ALA A 20 -12.46 -5.65 -16.50
CA ALA A 20 -11.76 -4.74 -15.61
C ALA A 20 -10.37 -5.34 -15.36
N LEU A 21 -9.43 -5.02 -16.25
CA LEU A 21 -8.01 -5.28 -16.06
C LEU A 21 -7.53 -4.25 -15.05
N GLY A 22 -7.82 -4.52 -13.77
CA GLY A 22 -7.36 -3.73 -12.66
C GLY A 22 -6.02 -4.27 -12.17
N ALA A 23 -5.18 -3.36 -11.67
CA ALA A 23 -4.03 -3.73 -10.89
C ALA A 23 -4.46 -4.57 -9.69
N THR A 24 -3.71 -5.63 -9.38
CA THR A 24 -4.00 -6.47 -8.22
C THR A 24 -2.82 -6.46 -7.27
N ILE A 25 -2.97 -5.76 -6.16
CA ILE A 25 -2.04 -5.77 -5.04
C ILE A 25 -2.38 -6.93 -4.11
N THR A 26 -1.42 -7.81 -3.83
CA THR A 26 -1.61 -8.96 -2.93
C THR A 26 -1.03 -8.74 -1.53
N LEU A 27 -0.08 -7.80 -1.41
CA LEU A 27 0.55 -7.45 -0.15
C LEU A 27 0.85 -5.96 -0.14
N PHE A 28 0.60 -5.32 0.99
CA PHE A 28 1.10 -3.98 1.29
C PHE A 28 1.41 -3.88 2.78
N GLN A 29 2.69 -3.71 3.11
CA GLN A 29 3.16 -3.73 4.49
C GLN A 29 4.27 -2.70 4.72
N ALA A 30 4.33 -2.18 5.95
CA ALA A 30 5.41 -1.34 6.42
C ALA A 30 6.10 -2.03 7.60
N SER A 31 7.43 -2.07 7.59
CA SER A 31 8.23 -2.70 8.64
C SER A 31 9.47 -1.87 8.95
N PHE A 32 9.96 -1.94 10.19
CA PHE A 32 11.21 -1.27 10.54
C PHE A 32 12.40 -1.98 9.89
N ASP A 33 13.31 -1.19 9.32
CA ASP A 33 14.60 -1.64 8.79
C ASP A 33 15.70 -0.78 9.44
N GLY A 34 16.16 -1.24 10.61
CA GLY A 34 17.04 -0.46 11.49
C GLY A 34 16.36 0.81 12.00
N THR A 35 16.87 1.97 11.59
CA THR A 35 16.33 3.31 11.90
C THR A 35 15.42 3.87 10.81
N ASN A 36 15.23 3.11 9.73
CA ASN A 36 14.36 3.47 8.61
C ASN A 36 13.10 2.60 8.62
N VAL A 37 12.17 2.90 7.73
CA VAL A 37 10.99 2.04 7.49
C VAL A 37 11.01 1.58 6.06
N ARG A 38 10.94 0.26 5.86
CA ARG A 38 10.75 -0.34 4.55
C ARG A 38 9.27 -0.57 4.30
N VAL A 39 8.79 -0.06 3.19
CA VAL A 39 7.43 -0.22 2.69
C VAL A 39 7.49 -1.15 1.48
N ASP A 40 6.85 -2.31 1.59
CA ASP A 40 6.87 -3.36 0.58
C ASP A 40 5.46 -3.57 0.01
N TRP A 41 5.36 -3.71 -1.32
CA TRP A 41 4.13 -4.15 -1.97
C TRP A 41 4.39 -5.21 -3.03
N GLU A 42 3.44 -6.14 -3.15
CA GLU A 42 3.44 -7.17 -4.18
C GLU A 42 2.29 -6.98 -5.16
N VAL A 43 2.62 -7.10 -6.45
CA VAL A 43 1.70 -6.90 -7.57
C VAL A 43 1.58 -8.21 -8.33
N THR A 44 0.36 -8.71 -8.50
CA THR A 44 0.08 -9.91 -9.31
C THR A 44 -0.30 -9.55 -10.75
N ASN A 45 -0.93 -8.39 -10.95
CA ASN A 45 -1.26 -7.85 -12.25
C ASN A 45 -1.01 -6.34 -12.24
N GLU A 46 -0.34 -5.83 -13.26
CA GLU A 46 0.04 -4.43 -13.43
C GLU A 46 -0.65 -3.79 -14.66
N ALA A 47 -1.59 -4.51 -15.30
CA ALA A 47 -2.33 -4.00 -16.44
C ALA A 47 -3.07 -2.70 -16.08
N GLY A 48 -2.82 -1.65 -16.87
CA GLY A 48 -3.47 -0.35 -16.70
C GLY A 48 -2.93 0.50 -15.54
N VAL A 49 -1.82 0.10 -14.90
CA VAL A 49 -1.15 0.93 -13.88
C VAL A 49 -0.36 2.05 -14.55
N ASP A 50 -0.61 3.28 -14.12
CA ASP A 50 0.16 4.46 -14.51
C ASP A 50 1.31 4.73 -13.53
N SER A 51 1.03 4.63 -12.22
CA SER A 51 2.03 4.84 -11.17
C SER A 51 1.61 4.31 -9.79
N TYR A 52 2.61 4.10 -8.94
CA TYR A 52 2.46 3.81 -7.53
C TYR A 52 2.87 5.02 -6.70
N GLU A 53 1.93 5.64 -5.99
CA GLU A 53 2.23 6.74 -5.08
C GLU A 53 2.26 6.24 -3.63
N ILE A 54 3.37 6.48 -2.94
CA ILE A 54 3.50 6.18 -1.52
C ILE A 54 3.25 7.45 -0.72
N TRP A 55 2.37 7.32 0.26
CA TRP A 55 1.97 8.37 1.16
C TRP A 55 2.18 7.95 2.60
N ARG A 56 2.45 8.91 3.48
CA ARG A 56 2.58 8.69 4.92
C ARG A 56 1.81 9.75 5.69
N LYS A 57 1.31 9.35 6.85
CA LYS A 57 0.70 10.25 7.82
C LYS A 57 1.15 9.85 9.23
N ALA A 58 1.60 10.82 10.03
CA ALA A 58 1.76 10.58 11.47
C ALA A 58 0.39 10.54 12.16
N ASN A 59 0.28 9.88 13.32
CA ASN A 59 -0.99 9.80 14.05
C ASN A 59 -1.62 11.18 14.34
N ASN A 60 -0.79 12.18 14.60
CA ASN A 60 -1.21 13.54 14.95
C ASN A 60 -1.40 14.45 13.73
N GLU A 61 -1.16 13.95 12.51
CA GLU A 61 -1.33 14.71 11.28
C GLU A 61 -2.73 14.47 10.68
N PRO A 62 -3.41 15.53 10.20
CA PRO A 62 -4.75 15.41 9.63
C PRO A 62 -4.73 14.75 8.24
N SER A 63 -3.65 14.91 7.47
CA SER A 63 -3.58 14.54 6.06
C SER A 63 -2.34 13.74 5.72
N PHE A 64 -2.48 12.84 4.75
CA PHE A 64 -1.34 12.11 4.16
C PHE A 64 -0.46 13.06 3.33
N GLY A 65 0.85 13.02 3.58
CA GLY A 65 1.87 13.61 2.71
C GLY A 65 2.43 12.59 1.73
N ARG A 66 2.63 12.98 0.47
CA ARG A 66 3.24 12.10 -0.54
C ARG A 66 4.75 12.00 -0.27
N LEU A 67 5.26 10.78 -0.19
CA LEU A 67 6.69 10.51 -0.03
C LEU A 67 7.37 10.33 -1.37
N THR A 68 6.76 9.55 -2.27
CA THR A 68 7.35 9.26 -3.58
C THR A 68 6.29 8.80 -4.58
N THR A 69 6.67 8.81 -5.85
CA THR A 69 5.95 8.19 -6.96
C THR A 69 6.92 7.23 -7.65
N VAL A 70 6.50 5.97 -7.80
CA VAL A 70 7.28 4.90 -8.43
C VAL A 70 6.58 4.49 -9.73
N ALA A 71 7.35 4.44 -10.82
CA ALA A 71 6.84 3.99 -12.10
C ALA A 71 6.67 2.46 -12.12
N PRO A 72 5.67 1.94 -12.85
CA PRO A 72 5.53 0.51 -13.11
C PRO A 72 6.76 -0.04 -13.84
N THR A 73 7.32 -1.15 -13.37
CA THR A 73 8.48 -1.84 -13.96
C THR A 73 8.16 -3.29 -14.35
N ALA A 74 6.88 -3.70 -14.27
CA ALA A 74 6.43 -5.08 -14.43
C ALA A 74 7.09 -6.10 -13.47
N GLN A 75 7.63 -5.61 -12.35
CA GLN A 75 8.17 -6.47 -11.30
C GLN A 75 7.05 -6.93 -10.37
N ARG A 76 7.18 -8.13 -9.82
CA ARG A 76 6.21 -8.62 -8.83
C ARG A 76 6.33 -7.91 -7.47
N ARG A 77 7.53 -7.43 -7.14
CA ARG A 77 7.87 -6.89 -5.82
C ARG A 77 8.48 -5.52 -5.96
N TYR A 78 7.97 -4.60 -5.18
CA TYR A 78 8.47 -3.25 -5.08
C TYR A 78 8.73 -2.91 -3.63
N GLN A 79 9.70 -2.03 -3.42
CA GLN A 79 10.10 -1.57 -2.11
C GLN A 79 10.41 -0.08 -2.13
N PHE A 80 10.12 0.57 -1.02
CA PHE A 80 10.50 1.96 -0.76
C PHE A 80 11.06 2.07 0.65
N LEU A 81 12.21 2.74 0.78
CA LEU A 81 12.86 2.98 2.07
C LEU A 81 12.60 4.42 2.51
N ASP A 82 11.83 4.58 3.57
CA ASP A 82 11.61 5.86 4.24
C ASP A 82 12.70 6.12 5.28
N THR A 83 13.60 7.05 4.98
CA THR A 83 14.71 7.44 5.86
C THR A 83 14.40 8.67 6.72
N ASN A 84 13.20 9.24 6.59
CA ASN A 84 12.80 10.48 7.24
C ASN A 84 11.67 10.26 8.26
N VAL A 85 11.61 9.08 8.85
CA VAL A 85 10.58 8.68 9.83
C VAL A 85 10.77 9.43 11.15
N TYR A 86 12.02 9.67 11.55
CA TYR A 86 12.36 10.33 12.83
C TYR A 86 12.71 11.82 12.68
N ARG A 87 12.69 12.36 11.46
CA ARG A 87 12.98 13.77 11.16
C ARG A 87 11.67 14.58 11.17
N GLY A 88 11.06 14.71 12.33
CA GLY A 88 9.90 15.59 12.53
C GLY A 88 10.26 17.08 12.44
N VAL A 89 9.26 17.92 12.18
CA VAL A 89 9.38 19.39 12.33
C VAL A 89 9.74 19.68 13.79
N ALA A 90 10.86 20.37 14.00
CA ALA A 90 11.34 20.84 15.31
C ALA A 90 11.54 19.75 16.39
N GLY A 91 12.63 18.99 16.30
CA GLY A 91 13.31 18.40 17.48
C GLY A 91 12.52 17.39 18.33
N THR A 92 11.33 16.96 17.87
CA THR A 92 10.53 15.95 18.56
C THR A 92 10.69 14.61 17.86
N THR A 93 11.24 13.64 18.59
CA THR A 93 11.31 12.24 18.20
C THR A 93 9.89 11.67 18.19
N SER A 94 9.09 11.99 17.18
CA SER A 94 7.74 11.46 17.00
C SER A 94 7.84 10.01 16.53
N GLY A 95 8.13 9.11 17.46
CA GLY A 95 8.23 7.67 17.24
C GLY A 95 6.85 7.02 17.09
N GLY A 96 6.13 7.34 16.01
CA GLY A 96 4.93 6.62 15.57
C GLY A 96 3.70 6.69 16.50
N PRO A 97 2.60 6.01 16.13
CA PRO A 97 2.44 5.17 14.93
C PRO A 97 2.33 6.01 13.64
N PHE A 98 2.89 5.47 12.56
CA PHE A 98 2.75 6.02 11.20
C PHE A 98 1.80 5.16 10.39
N THR A 99 0.95 5.80 9.59
CA THR A 99 0.10 5.11 8.62
C THR A 99 0.66 5.38 7.23
N TYR A 100 0.94 4.30 6.49
CA TYR A 100 1.32 4.36 5.10
C TYR A 100 0.12 4.07 4.21
N ARG A 101 0.08 4.71 3.05
CA ARG A 101 -0.90 4.46 2.01
C ARG A 101 -0.21 4.30 0.67
N LEU A 102 -0.55 3.23 -0.03
CA LEU A 102 -0.24 3.03 -1.44
C LEU A 102 -1.46 3.44 -2.26
N THR A 103 -1.28 4.42 -3.15
CA THR A 103 -2.28 4.78 -4.15
C THR A 103 -1.79 4.28 -5.50
N VAL A 104 -2.50 3.30 -6.06
CA VAL A 104 -2.25 2.80 -7.42
C VAL A 104 -3.09 3.63 -8.38
N ARG A 105 -2.44 4.44 -9.21
CA ARG A 105 -3.10 5.22 -10.26
C ARG A 105 -3.32 4.31 -11.46
N THR A 106 -4.56 4.22 -11.92
CA THR A 106 -4.89 3.45 -13.13
C THR A 106 -5.82 4.24 -14.04
N THR A 107 -5.85 3.85 -15.32
CA THR A 107 -6.73 4.47 -16.32
C THR A 107 -8.23 4.29 -16.02
N THR A 108 -8.58 3.35 -15.14
CA THR A 108 -9.97 3.04 -14.77
C THR A 108 -10.38 3.61 -13.40
N GLY A 109 -9.42 4.14 -12.65
CA GLY A 109 -9.63 4.70 -11.32
C GLY A 109 -8.51 4.35 -10.35
N ASP A 110 -8.46 5.10 -9.23
CA ASP A 110 -7.41 4.90 -8.24
C ASP A 110 -7.78 3.85 -7.21
N GLN A 111 -6.82 2.99 -6.87
CA GLN A 111 -6.96 2.05 -5.76
C GLN A 111 -6.10 2.49 -4.58
N ASN A 112 -6.62 2.36 -3.37
CA ASN A 112 -5.91 2.77 -2.15
C ASN A 112 -5.77 1.59 -1.20
N TYR A 113 -4.54 1.36 -0.72
CA TYR A 113 -4.20 0.36 0.28
C TYR A 113 -3.53 1.05 1.45
N THR A 114 -3.83 0.62 2.68
CA THR A 114 -3.26 1.23 3.89
C THR A 114 -2.62 0.17 4.77
N THR A 115 -1.57 0.56 5.47
CA THR A 115 -0.92 -0.27 6.48
C THR A 115 -0.43 0.62 7.61
N VAL A 116 -0.52 0.12 8.84
CA VAL A 116 -0.10 0.85 10.04
C VAL A 116 1.23 0.27 10.49
N LEU A 117 2.24 1.14 10.61
CA LEU A 117 3.49 0.79 11.25
C LEU A 117 3.27 0.85 12.77
N ASN A 118 3.05 -0.32 13.36
CA ASN A 118 2.95 -0.43 14.80
C ASN A 118 4.31 -0.08 15.43
N PRO A 119 4.34 0.69 16.54
CA PRO A 119 5.57 0.98 17.24
C PRO A 119 6.24 -0.32 17.70
N THR A 120 7.57 -0.37 17.63
CA THR A 120 8.34 -1.48 18.20
C THR A 120 8.01 -1.57 19.70
N PRO A 121 7.72 -2.76 20.27
CA PRO A 121 7.44 -2.89 21.69
C PRO A 121 8.57 -2.26 22.50
N SER A 122 8.20 -1.38 23.44
CA SER A 122 9.18 -0.72 24.30
C SER A 122 10.08 -1.75 25.02
N ALA A 123 11.33 -1.38 25.33
CA ALA A 123 12.24 -2.25 26.10
C ALA A 123 11.60 -2.75 27.42
N VAL A 124 10.74 -1.90 28.02
CA VAL A 124 9.96 -2.20 29.22
C VAL A 124 8.89 -3.27 28.96
N GLN A 125 8.13 -3.20 27.87
CA GLN A 125 7.16 -4.26 27.52
C GLN A 125 7.84 -5.59 27.21
N ARG A 126 9.04 -5.56 26.61
CA ARG A 126 9.86 -6.76 26.38
C ARG A 126 10.38 -7.36 27.69
N SER A 127 10.82 -6.53 28.64
CA SER A 127 11.30 -7.01 29.94
C SER A 127 10.18 -7.59 30.80
N TRP A 128 8.98 -6.97 30.81
CA TRP A 128 7.83 -7.51 31.55
C TRP A 128 7.35 -8.87 31.02
N GLY A 129 7.40 -9.09 29.71
CA GLY A 129 7.09 -10.39 29.11
C GLY A 129 8.08 -11.48 29.53
N SER A 130 9.38 -11.15 29.55
CA SER A 130 10.43 -12.07 30.00
C SER A 130 10.32 -12.37 31.49
N ILE A 131 10.08 -11.36 32.34
CA ILE A 131 9.89 -11.54 33.79
C ILE A 131 8.67 -12.41 34.08
N LYS A 132 7.52 -12.16 33.44
CA LYS A 132 6.32 -13.02 33.61
C LYS A 132 6.55 -14.45 33.17
N SER A 133 7.46 -14.69 32.23
CA SER A 133 7.85 -16.03 31.79
C SER A 133 8.64 -16.82 32.83
N MET A 134 9.28 -16.14 33.78
CA MET A 134 10.13 -16.77 34.81
C MET A 134 9.34 -17.25 36.04
N PHE A 135 8.08 -16.85 36.17
CA PHE A 135 7.21 -17.20 37.30
C PHE A 135 6.03 -18.09 36.88
N ARG A 136 6.23 -18.91 35.85
CA ARG A 136 5.26 -19.91 35.37
C ARG A 136 5.79 -21.31 35.62
#